data_AF-A0A089PFV6-F1
#
_entry.id   AF-A0A089PFV6-F1
#
_cell.length_a   1.000
_cell.length_b   1.000
_cell.length_c   1.000
_cell.angle_alpha   90.00
_cell.angle_beta   90.00
_cell.angle_gamma   90.00
#
_symmetry.space_group_name_H-M   'P 1'
#
loop_
_entity.id
_entity.type
_entity.pdbx_description
1 polymer ?
#
loop_
_entity_poly.entity_id
_entity_poly.type
_entity_poly.pdbx_seq_one_letter_code
_entity_poly.pdbx_strand_id
1 'polypeptide(L)'
;MEFIDFLDKIEVEILQIVEKAGYETAENTKLCLLGKNYAGFLIKKKKEIVICTSNAKKKEGYTILKMNKKDIYERTALRIKKAFRHESVHVAQECNDGNLLKIEGKQSINPSKINALHGSMRISGEEEKERQAYILEDKPKLIKNELRKYCL
;
A
#
# COMPACT_ATOMS: atom_id res chain seq x y z
N MET A 1 15.34 4.50 2.13
CA MET A 1 14.05 5.14 1.80
C MET A 1 13.40 5.54 3.10
N GLU A 2 12.90 6.76 3.21
CA GLU A 2 12.33 7.36 4.43
C GLU A 2 11.11 6.58 4.93
N PHE A 3 10.29 6.03 4.03
CA PHE A 3 9.06 5.32 4.41
C PHE A 3 9.31 4.12 5.33
N ILE A 4 10.51 3.52 5.28
CA ILE A 4 10.91 2.39 6.12
C ILE A 4 10.87 2.78 7.61
N ASP A 5 11.20 4.03 7.94
CA ASP A 5 11.18 4.54 9.32
C ASP A 5 9.77 4.57 9.92
N PHE A 6 8.73 4.50 9.09
CA PHE A 6 7.32 4.51 9.49
C PHE A 6 6.70 3.11 9.59
N LEU A 7 7.45 2.05 9.25
CA LEU A 7 6.95 0.68 9.24
C LEU A 7 7.03 0.03 10.63
N ASP A 8 6.02 -0.77 10.99
CA ASP A 8 6.13 -1.63 12.15
C ASP A 8 6.76 -2.97 11.74
N LYS A 9 7.06 -3.81 12.74
CA LYS A 9 7.65 -5.14 12.54
C LYS A 9 6.94 -5.96 11.44
N ILE A 10 5.61 -5.93 11.39
CA ILE A 10 4.85 -6.73 10.43
C ILE A 10 4.97 -6.21 8.99
N GLU A 11 5.10 -4.90 8.79
CA GLU A 11 5.36 -4.33 7.47
C GLU A 11 6.78 -4.61 7.01
N VAL A 12 7.76 -4.59 7.92
CA VAL A 12 9.14 -5.00 7.59
C VAL A 12 9.18 -6.46 7.14
N GLU A 13 8.43 -7.35 7.81
CA GLU A 13 8.31 -8.74 7.37
C GLU A 13 7.63 -8.88 5.99
N ILE A 14 6.61 -8.05 5.71
CA ILE A 14 5.97 -7.99 4.39
C ILE A 14 6.95 -7.52 3.32
N LEU A 15 7.73 -6.46 3.60
CA LEU A 15 8.75 -5.92 2.71
C LEU A 15 9.77 -7.00 2.32
N GLN A 16 10.27 -7.75 3.29
CA GLN A 16 11.20 -8.86 3.03
C GLN A 16 10.61 -9.94 2.12
N ILE A 17 9.30 -10.23 2.22
CA ILE A 17 8.64 -11.21 1.34
C ILE A 17 8.47 -10.64 -0.07
N VAL A 18 8.06 -9.38 -0.18
CA VAL A 18 7.94 -8.65 -1.45
C VAL A 18 9.29 -8.62 -2.19
N GLU A 19 10.37 -8.29 -1.48
CA GLU A 19 11.74 -8.29 -2.05
C GLU A 19 12.17 -9.69 -2.50
N LYS A 20 11.89 -10.73 -1.70
CA LYS A 20 12.15 -12.13 -2.09
C LYS A 20 11.35 -12.58 -3.30
N ALA A 21 10.14 -12.04 -3.50
CA ALA A 21 9.33 -12.26 -4.70
C ALA A 21 9.87 -11.54 -5.96
N GLY A 22 10.99 -10.83 -5.82
CA GLY A 22 11.65 -10.10 -6.90
C GLY A 22 11.04 -8.73 -7.18
N TYR A 23 10.35 -8.13 -6.20
CA TYR A 23 9.85 -6.77 -6.32
C TYR A 23 10.79 -5.79 -5.62
N GLU A 24 11.08 -4.69 -6.29
CA GLU A 24 11.83 -3.57 -5.72
C GLU A 24 10.89 -2.55 -5.07
N THR A 25 11.44 -1.72 -4.19
CA THR A 25 10.72 -0.57 -3.65
C THR A 25 11.44 0.73 -4.05
N ALA A 26 10.63 1.72 -4.42
CA ALA A 26 11.06 3.06 -4.75
C ALA A 26 10.21 4.08 -3.99
N GLU A 27 10.73 5.30 -3.84
CA GLU A 27 10.10 6.32 -3.03
C GLU A 27 10.07 7.66 -3.74
N ASN A 28 8.93 8.36 -3.66
CA ASN A 28 8.73 9.72 -4.19
C ASN A 28 9.10 9.88 -5.68
N THR A 29 8.83 8.86 -6.49
CA THR A 29 9.08 8.93 -7.94
C THR A 29 8.14 9.93 -8.62
N LYS A 30 8.37 10.21 -9.92
CA LYS A 30 7.54 11.13 -10.71
C LYS A 30 6.05 10.76 -10.73
N LEU A 31 5.69 9.50 -10.51
CA LEU A 31 4.28 9.07 -10.40
C LEU A 31 3.56 9.75 -9.25
N CYS A 32 4.25 10.07 -8.16
CA CYS A 32 3.68 10.77 -7.01
C CYS A 32 3.20 12.19 -7.35
N LEU A 33 3.62 12.74 -8.49
CA LEU A 33 3.19 14.05 -8.99
C LEU A 33 1.83 14.01 -9.71
N LEU A 34 1.32 12.81 -10.05
CA LEU A 34 0.00 12.64 -10.69
C LEU A 34 -1.14 13.14 -9.81
N GLY A 35 -0.96 13.14 -8.49
CA GLY A 35 -1.93 13.71 -7.57
C GLY A 35 -1.50 13.61 -6.12
N LYS A 36 -1.74 14.68 -5.36
CA LYS A 36 -1.37 14.79 -3.94
C LYS A 36 -2.13 13.79 -3.03
N ASN A 37 -3.17 13.14 -3.54
CA ASN A 37 -3.96 12.16 -2.80
C ASN A 37 -3.44 10.73 -2.95
N TYR A 38 -2.58 10.45 -3.95
CA TYR A 38 -1.98 9.14 -4.14
C TYR A 38 -0.82 8.93 -3.18
N ALA A 39 -0.83 7.79 -2.50
CA ALA A 39 0.14 7.43 -1.46
C ALA A 39 1.04 6.25 -1.85
N GLY A 40 0.67 5.48 -2.87
CA GLY A 40 1.44 4.37 -3.40
C GLY A 40 1.01 4.00 -4.81
N PHE A 41 1.84 3.22 -5.49
CA PHE A 41 1.56 2.61 -6.79
C PHE A 41 2.35 1.29 -6.93
N LEU A 42 1.75 0.29 -7.58
CA LEU A 42 2.47 -0.86 -8.11
C LEU A 42 2.71 -0.71 -9.61
N ILE A 43 3.98 -0.67 -10.03
CA ILE A 43 4.38 -0.73 -11.43
C ILE A 43 4.61 -2.20 -11.82
N LYS A 44 3.53 -2.90 -12.16
CA LYS A 44 3.53 -4.35 -12.46
C LYS A 44 4.65 -4.78 -13.41
N LYS A 45 4.82 -4.08 -14.55
CA LYS A 45 5.85 -4.39 -15.57
C LYS A 45 7.29 -4.32 -15.05
N LYS A 46 7.54 -3.49 -14.05
CA LYS A 46 8.86 -3.31 -13.42
C LYS A 46 9.02 -4.11 -12.13
N LYS A 47 7.94 -4.75 -11.65
CA LYS A 47 7.87 -5.30 -10.29
C LYS A 47 8.37 -4.28 -9.25
N GLU A 48 7.86 -3.06 -9.30
CA GLU A 48 8.30 -1.98 -8.41
C GLU A 48 7.11 -1.43 -7.63
N ILE A 49 7.20 -1.38 -6.30
CA ILE A 49 6.28 -0.62 -5.46
C ILE A 49 6.85 0.77 -5.24
N VAL A 50 6.08 1.79 -5.61
CA VAL A 50 6.39 3.19 -5.34
C VAL A 50 5.60 3.65 -4.12
N ILE A 51 6.27 4.22 -3.11
CA ILE A 51 5.63 4.89 -1.97
C ILE A 51 5.79 6.41 -2.07
N CYS A 52 4.68 7.14 -1.96
CA CYS A 52 4.64 8.60 -2.04
C CYS A 52 4.68 9.25 -0.65
N THR A 53 5.77 9.01 0.09
CA THR A 53 5.99 9.50 1.46
C THR A 53 5.80 11.01 1.58
N SER A 54 6.25 11.78 0.60
CA SER A 54 6.07 13.24 0.56
C SER A 54 4.59 13.65 0.49
N ASN A 55 3.77 12.91 -0.28
CA ASN A 55 2.33 13.14 -0.35
C ASN A 55 1.66 12.79 0.98
N ALA A 56 2.05 11.68 1.60
CA ALA A 56 1.53 11.27 2.90
C ALA A 56 1.85 12.30 3.99
N LYS A 57 3.12 12.72 4.10
CA LYS A 57 3.56 13.77 5.03
C LYS A 57 2.81 15.07 4.82
N LYS A 58 2.69 15.53 3.56
CA LYS A 58 1.98 16.77 3.23
C LYS A 58 0.51 16.71 3.61
N LYS A 59 -0.14 15.57 3.40
CA LYS A 59 -1.56 15.38 3.69
C LYS A 59 -1.86 15.43 5.19
N GLU A 60 -0.99 14.83 6.01
CA GLU A 60 -1.16 14.78 7.46
C GLU A 60 -0.53 15.99 8.19
N GLY A 61 0.16 16.87 7.44
CA GLY A 61 0.82 18.05 7.99
C GLY A 61 2.12 17.75 8.74
N TYR A 62 2.77 16.64 8.40
CA TYR A 62 4.06 16.23 8.96
C TYR A 62 5.18 17.12 8.39
N THR A 63 5.73 17.98 9.23
CA THR A 63 6.82 18.91 8.92
C THR A 63 7.92 18.80 9.96
N ILE A 64 9.10 19.38 9.68
CA ILE A 64 10.23 19.40 10.63
C ILE A 64 9.81 19.94 12.00
N LEU A 65 8.99 21.01 12.02
CA LEU A 65 8.49 21.63 13.26
C LEU A 65 7.45 20.78 14.01
N LYS A 66 6.88 19.77 13.36
CA LYS A 66 5.77 18.97 13.88
C LYS A 66 6.11 17.48 13.97
N MET A 67 7.34 17.06 13.67
CA MET A 67 7.75 15.65 13.67
C MET A 67 7.67 15.01 15.06
N ASN A 68 7.91 15.80 16.12
CA ASN A 68 7.85 15.33 17.51
C ASN A 68 6.40 15.22 18.04
N LYS A 69 5.40 15.66 17.25
CA LYS A 69 4.00 15.50 17.63
C LYS A 69 3.56 14.07 17.31
N LYS A 70 3.43 13.28 18.37
CA LYS A 70 3.04 11.86 18.31
C LYS A 70 1.81 11.62 17.44
N ASP A 71 0.77 12.45 17.55
CA ASP A 71 -0.46 12.29 16.76
C ASP A 71 -0.23 12.43 15.25
N ILE A 72 0.59 13.42 14.84
CA ILE A 72 0.91 13.67 13.43
C ILE A 72 1.79 12.55 12.90
N TYR A 73 2.78 12.11 13.68
CA TYR A 73 3.59 10.95 13.32
C TYR A 73 2.74 9.70 13.13
N GLU A 74 1.87 9.36 14.08
CA GLU A 74 1.02 8.16 14.01
C GLU A 74 0.06 8.18 12.82
N ARG A 75 -0.56 9.33 12.51
CA ARG A 75 -1.41 9.46 11.31
C ARG A 75 -0.61 9.30 10.02
N THR A 76 0.58 9.90 9.96
CA THR A 76 1.48 9.80 8.80
C THR A 76 1.96 8.36 8.60
N ALA A 77 2.40 7.72 9.68
CA ALA A 77 2.82 6.33 9.69
C ALA A 77 1.68 5.41 9.24
N LEU A 78 0.47 5.60 9.76
CA LEU A 78 -0.69 4.81 9.37
C LEU A 78 -0.98 4.94 7.87
N ARG A 79 -0.89 6.15 7.32
CA ARG A 79 -1.12 6.39 5.89
C ARG A 79 -0.08 5.71 5.01
N ILE A 80 1.20 5.78 5.39
CA ILE A 80 2.30 5.12 4.69
C ILE A 80 2.14 3.60 4.77
N LYS A 81 1.90 3.05 5.97
CA LYS A 81 1.67 1.61 6.17
C LYS A 81 0.49 1.11 5.36
N LYS A 82 -0.63 1.84 5.31
CA LYS A 82 -1.78 1.47 4.48
C LYS A 82 -1.44 1.46 2.99
N ALA A 83 -0.75 2.48 2.49
CA ALA A 83 -0.32 2.51 1.09
C ALA A 83 0.57 1.32 0.75
N PHE A 84 1.59 1.05 1.58
CA PHE A 84 2.49 -0.09 1.38
C PHE A 84 1.75 -1.43 1.42
N ARG A 85 0.86 -1.63 2.39
CA ARG A 85 0.00 -2.83 2.49
C ARG A 85 -0.93 -2.97 1.29
N HIS A 86 -1.49 -1.88 0.80
CA HIS A 86 -2.36 -1.86 -0.37
C HIS A 86 -1.62 -2.35 -1.61
N GLU A 87 -0.46 -1.77 -1.91
CA GLU A 87 0.36 -2.22 -3.04
C GLU A 87 0.87 -3.66 -2.86
N SER A 88 1.12 -4.07 -1.62
CA SER A 88 1.48 -5.45 -1.30
C SER A 88 0.34 -6.46 -1.56
N VAL A 89 -0.93 -6.05 -1.48
CA VAL A 89 -2.05 -6.90 -1.90
C VAL A 89 -2.01 -7.09 -3.41
N HIS A 90 -1.72 -6.03 -4.17
CA HIS A 90 -1.55 -6.16 -5.62
C HIS A 90 -0.37 -7.07 -5.97
N VAL A 91 0.74 -7.03 -5.22
CA VAL A 91 1.83 -8.01 -5.39
C VAL A 91 1.34 -9.44 -5.20
N ALA A 92 0.59 -9.73 -4.13
CA ALA A 92 0.03 -11.07 -3.92
C ALA A 92 -0.93 -11.49 -5.04
N GLN A 93 -1.76 -10.57 -5.55
CA GLN A 93 -2.64 -10.83 -6.68
C GLN A 93 -1.84 -11.16 -7.95
N GLU A 94 -0.76 -10.44 -8.23
CA GLU A 94 0.10 -10.69 -9.38
C GLU A 94 0.86 -12.02 -9.25
N CYS A 95 1.31 -12.40 -8.05
CA CYS A 95 1.88 -13.74 -7.81
C CYS A 95 0.83 -14.86 -7.97
N ASN A 96 -0.45 -14.54 -7.80
CA ASN A 96 -1.58 -15.44 -8.02
C ASN A 96 -2.12 -15.34 -9.46
N ASP A 97 -1.22 -15.23 -10.44
CA ASP A 97 -1.53 -15.11 -11.88
C ASP A 97 -2.48 -13.95 -12.21
N GLY A 98 -2.41 -12.87 -11.43
CA GLY A 98 -3.29 -11.72 -11.58
C GLY A 98 -4.74 -12.00 -11.15
N ASN A 99 -5.02 -13.06 -10.38
CA ASN A 99 -6.35 -13.36 -9.87
C ASN A 99 -6.60 -12.75 -8.48
N LEU A 100 -7.88 -12.57 -8.13
CA LEU A 100 -8.27 -12.21 -6.77
C LEU A 100 -7.79 -13.26 -5.76
N LEU A 101 -7.39 -12.78 -4.58
CA LEU A 101 -7.00 -13.65 -3.46
C LEU A 101 -8.25 -14.35 -2.91
N LYS A 102 -8.14 -15.66 -2.65
CA LYS A 102 -9.24 -16.48 -2.11
C LYS A 102 -9.34 -16.28 -0.59
N ILE A 103 -9.97 -15.17 -0.18
CA ILE A 103 -10.16 -14.80 1.23
C ILE A 103 -11.55 -15.20 1.71
N GLU A 104 -11.61 -16.00 2.78
CA GLU A 104 -12.86 -16.43 3.41
C GLU A 104 -13.55 -15.29 4.19
N GLY A 105 -14.89 -15.29 4.19
CA GLY A 105 -15.73 -14.36 4.99
C GLY A 105 -16.29 -13.15 4.23
N LYS A 106 -17.18 -12.40 4.89
CA LYS A 106 -17.87 -11.23 4.30
C LYS A 106 -16.89 -10.07 4.12
N GLN A 107 -16.68 -9.65 2.88
CA GLN A 107 -15.77 -8.58 2.49
C GLN A 107 -16.54 -7.32 2.10
N SER A 108 -16.90 -6.51 3.10
CA SER A 108 -17.52 -5.20 2.88
C SER A 108 -16.45 -4.11 2.90
N ILE A 109 -16.37 -3.32 1.82
CA ILE A 109 -15.58 -2.09 1.82
C ILE A 109 -16.19 -1.08 2.79
N ASN A 110 -15.34 -0.40 3.55
CA ASN A 110 -15.80 0.71 4.39
C ASN A 110 -16.24 1.88 3.49
N PRO A 111 -17.43 2.47 3.67
CA PRO A 111 -17.92 3.58 2.84
C PRO A 111 -16.93 4.75 2.72
N SER A 112 -16.12 5.01 3.77
CA SER A 112 -15.09 6.06 3.74
C SER A 112 -14.01 5.85 2.67
N LYS A 113 -13.87 4.63 2.12
CA LYS A 113 -12.87 4.29 1.09
C LYS A 113 -13.40 4.40 -0.34
N ILE A 114 -14.71 4.62 -0.54
CA ILE A 114 -15.33 4.65 -1.88
C ILE A 114 -14.71 5.72 -2.78
N ASN A 115 -14.49 6.93 -2.24
CA ASN A 115 -13.86 8.00 -3.02
C ASN A 115 -12.42 7.69 -3.42
N ALA A 116 -11.68 6.97 -2.57
CA ALA A 116 -10.31 6.55 -2.87
C ALA A 116 -10.32 5.45 -3.94
N LEU A 117 -11.24 4.48 -3.84
CA LEU A 117 -11.47 3.44 -4.84
C LEU A 117 -11.74 4.04 -6.23
N HIS A 118 -12.70 4.97 -6.34
CA HIS A 118 -12.99 5.64 -7.61
C HIS A 118 -11.77 6.39 -8.17
N GLY A 119 -10.92 6.94 -7.30
CA GLY A 119 -9.67 7.61 -7.69
C GLY A 119 -8.60 6.64 -8.22
N SER A 120 -8.48 5.46 -7.62
CA SER A 120 -7.56 4.41 -8.08
C SER A 120 -8.04 3.74 -9.38
N MET A 121 -9.35 3.46 -9.50
CA MET A 121 -9.94 2.83 -10.69
C MET A 121 -9.66 3.59 -11.98
N ARG A 122 -9.57 4.93 -11.92
CA ARG A 122 -9.21 5.76 -13.08
C ARG A 122 -7.81 5.49 -13.62
N ILE A 123 -6.95 4.83 -12.83
CA ILE A 123 -5.57 4.52 -13.17
C ILE A 123 -5.42 3.03 -13.51
N SER A 124 -5.89 2.14 -12.64
CA SER A 124 -5.68 0.69 -12.81
C SER A 124 -6.66 0.03 -13.76
N GLY A 125 -7.91 0.51 -13.82
CA GLY A 125 -8.99 -0.10 -14.60
C GLY A 125 -9.51 -1.45 -14.07
N GLU A 126 -8.98 -1.96 -12.95
CA GLU A 126 -9.31 -3.27 -12.38
C GLU A 126 -10.10 -3.14 -11.06
N GLU A 127 -11.39 -2.82 -11.16
CA GLU A 127 -12.25 -2.49 -10.01
C GLU A 127 -12.22 -3.52 -8.87
N GLU A 128 -12.38 -4.80 -9.19
CA GLU A 128 -12.47 -5.83 -8.15
C GLU A 128 -11.16 -6.02 -7.39
N LYS A 129 -10.02 -5.88 -8.07
CA LYS A 129 -8.68 -5.99 -7.47
C LYS A 129 -8.41 -4.82 -6.53
N GLU A 130 -8.69 -3.61 -6.97
CA GLU A 130 -8.62 -2.40 -6.15
C GLU A 130 -9.52 -2.50 -4.93
N ARG A 131 -10.76 -2.94 -5.13
CA ARG A 131 -11.73 -3.13 -4.04
C ARG A 131 -11.19 -4.13 -3.03
N GLN A 132 -10.61 -5.25 -3.47
CA GLN A 132 -9.99 -6.23 -2.58
C GLN A 132 -8.77 -5.62 -1.84
N ALA A 133 -7.91 -4.86 -2.51
CA ALA A 133 -6.78 -4.19 -1.87
C ALA A 133 -7.23 -3.23 -0.76
N TYR A 134 -8.24 -2.40 -0.99
CA TYR A 134 -8.84 -1.55 0.06
C TYR A 134 -9.47 -2.32 1.22
N ILE A 135 -9.95 -3.54 1.01
CA ILE A 135 -10.51 -4.39 2.07
C ILE A 135 -9.40 -5.03 2.90
N LEU A 136 -8.27 -5.36 2.27
CA LEU A 136 -7.18 -6.11 2.89
C LEU A 136 -6.09 -5.23 3.51
N GLU A 137 -5.93 -3.97 3.09
CA GLU A 137 -4.89 -3.05 3.61
C GLU A 137 -4.91 -2.84 5.14
N ASP A 138 -6.04 -3.11 5.80
CA ASP A 138 -6.19 -3.06 7.26
C ASP A 138 -5.88 -4.40 7.96
N LYS A 139 -5.52 -5.45 7.21
CA LYS A 139 -5.30 -6.83 7.68
C LYS A 139 -3.87 -7.30 7.39
N PRO A 140 -2.82 -6.71 7.99
CA PRO A 140 -1.42 -6.99 7.63
C PRO A 140 -1.01 -8.46 7.85
N LYS A 141 -1.56 -9.14 8.87
CA LYS A 141 -1.29 -10.58 9.07
C LYS A 141 -1.80 -11.44 7.91
N LEU A 142 -2.98 -11.10 7.38
CA LEU A 142 -3.55 -11.80 6.24
C LEU A 142 -2.73 -11.53 4.97
N ILE A 143 -2.39 -10.26 4.71
CA ILE A 143 -1.53 -9.89 3.57
C ILE A 143 -0.22 -10.68 3.60
N LYS A 144 0.45 -10.72 4.76
CA LYS A 144 1.70 -11.47 4.92
C LYS A 144 1.52 -12.96 4.59
N ASN A 145 0.42 -13.57 5.01
CA ASN A 145 0.13 -14.98 4.74
C ASN A 145 -0.15 -15.24 3.26
N GLU A 146 -0.93 -14.38 2.59
CA GLU A 146 -1.22 -14.51 1.17
C GLU A 146 0.04 -14.30 0.32
N LEU A 147 0.88 -13.33 0.66
CA LEU A 147 2.19 -13.15 0.01
C LEU A 147 3.06 -14.39 0.16
N ARG A 148 3.13 -15.00 1.36
CA ARG A 148 3.88 -16.25 1.56
C ARG A 148 3.31 -17.42 0.78
N LYS A 149 1.98 -17.45 0.60
CA LYS A 149 1.29 -18.54 -0.10
C LYS A 149 1.47 -18.48 -1.60
N TYR A 150 1.48 -17.28 -2.18
CA TYR A 150 1.48 -17.09 -3.62
C TYR A 150 2.84 -16.67 -4.19
N CYS A 151 3.68 -15.98 -3.42
CA CYS A 151 4.94 -15.41 -3.94
C CYS A 151 6.21 -16.15 -3.51
N LEU A 152 6.12 -17.13 -2.61
CA LEU A 152 7.24 -17.97 -2.14
C LEU A 152 6.91 -19.44 -2.38
#